data_AF-L5LBE9-F1
#
_entry.id   AF-L5LBE9-F1
#
_cell.length_a   1.000
_cell.length_b   1.000
_cell.length_c   1.000
_cell.angle_alpha   90.00
_cell.angle_beta   90.00
_cell.angle_gamma   90.00
#
_symmetry.space_group_name_H-M   'P 1'
#
loop_
_entity.id
_entity.type
_entity.pdbx_description
1 polymer ?
#
loop_
_entity_poly.entity_id
_entity_poly.type
_entity_poly.pdbx_seq_one_letter_code
_entity_poly.pdbx_strand_id
1 'polypeptide(L)'
;MPPAALASKLLDLAFRFLAKKKIRLPRELIYGTIHCKAGVPEILVQEVYRLLTHQETQSIQDDLVNFTDYSYQMQLPLLPRSTASKFIKDNIRLSELMSNRSLLSNELKIDFLFLLQMLQRKLSRKMHPSRFEVKPTVGELTLDHISAPVSRHKPKAANPRPRDVSVLCTCFCCDL
;
A
#
# COMPACT_ATOMS: atom_id res chain seq x y z
N MET A 1 -8.84 -24.67 -25.08
CA MET A 1 -7.74 -23.70 -24.91
C MET A 1 -8.17 -22.68 -23.87
N PRO A 2 -7.39 -22.40 -22.81
CA PRO A 2 -7.76 -21.37 -21.88
C PRO A 2 -7.67 -19.99 -22.57
N PRO A 3 -8.67 -19.10 -22.40
CA PRO A 3 -8.74 -17.80 -23.07
C PRO A 3 -7.51 -16.90 -22.83
N ALA A 4 -6.79 -17.13 -21.73
CA ALA A 4 -5.56 -16.41 -21.39
C ALA A 4 -4.40 -16.63 -22.40
N ALA A 5 -4.32 -17.80 -23.03
CA ALA A 5 -3.24 -18.13 -23.97
C ALA A 5 -3.39 -17.44 -25.34
N LEU A 6 -4.62 -17.06 -25.72
CA LEU A 6 -4.89 -16.30 -26.93
C LEU A 6 -4.55 -14.82 -26.71
N ALA A 7 -4.96 -14.27 -25.56
CA ALA A 7 -4.69 -12.89 -25.20
C ALA A 7 -3.19 -12.59 -25.10
N SER A 8 -2.40 -13.49 -24.50
CA SER A 8 -0.94 -13.33 -24.42
C SER A 8 -0.27 -13.35 -25.81
N LYS A 9 -0.76 -14.20 -26.73
CA LYS A 9 -0.26 -14.27 -28.11
C LYS A 9 -0.62 -13.03 -28.93
N LEU A 10 -1.84 -12.50 -28.78
CA LEU A 10 -2.28 -11.27 -29.46
C LEU A 10 -1.49 -10.06 -28.97
N LEU A 11 -1.27 -9.95 -27.67
CA LEU A 11 -0.52 -8.86 -27.08
C LEU A 11 0.97 -8.89 -27.51
N ASP A 12 1.58 -10.06 -27.52
CA ASP A 12 2.94 -10.26 -28.02
C ASP A 12 3.07 -9.89 -29.51
N LEU A 13 2.09 -10.26 -30.34
CA LEU A 13 2.06 -9.85 -31.75
C LEU A 13 2.00 -8.33 -31.93
N ALA A 14 1.18 -7.65 -31.13
CA ALA A 14 1.06 -6.18 -31.14
C ALA A 14 2.40 -5.52 -30.76
N PHE A 15 3.09 -6.02 -29.73
CA PHE A 15 4.39 -5.49 -29.32
C PHE A 15 5.48 -5.72 -30.38
N ARG A 16 5.49 -6.88 -31.04
CA ARG A 16 6.40 -7.14 -32.17
C ARG A 16 6.15 -6.18 -33.33
N PHE A 17 4.89 -5.81 -33.59
CA PHE A 17 4.54 -4.83 -34.61
C PHE A 17 5.05 -3.43 -34.26
N LEU A 18 4.86 -2.98 -33.02
CA LEU A 18 5.38 -1.69 -32.54
C LEU A 18 6.91 -1.63 -32.61
N ALA A 19 7.59 -2.71 -32.21
CA ALA A 19 9.05 -2.81 -32.31
C ALA A 19 9.55 -2.69 -33.76
N LYS A 20 8.85 -3.29 -34.74
CA LYS A 20 9.15 -3.13 -36.16
C LYS A 20 9.00 -1.69 -36.66
N LYS A 21 8.12 -0.91 -36.04
CA LYS A 21 7.93 0.53 -36.32
C LYS A 21 8.91 1.43 -35.56
N LYS A 22 9.93 0.87 -34.91
CA LYS A 22 10.92 1.57 -34.06
C LYS A 22 10.30 2.27 -32.83
N ILE A 23 9.07 1.91 -32.48
CA ILE A 23 8.42 2.38 -31.26
C ILE A 23 8.89 1.45 -30.11
N ARG A 24 9.73 1.99 -29.23
CA ARG A 24 10.25 1.26 -28.06
C ARG A 24 9.38 1.56 -26.85
N LEU A 25 8.74 0.53 -26.31
CA LEU A 25 7.98 0.63 -25.07
C LEU A 25 8.82 0.15 -23.87
N PRO A 26 8.63 0.74 -22.67
CA PRO A 26 9.20 0.25 -21.42
C PRO A 26 8.85 -1.24 -21.18
N ARG A 27 9.82 -2.01 -20.68
CA ARG A 27 9.64 -3.45 -20.42
C ARG A 27 8.59 -3.70 -19.34
N GLU A 28 8.45 -2.76 -18.42
CA GLU A 28 7.54 -2.77 -17.29
C GLU A 28 6.08 -2.69 -17.78
N LEU A 29 5.80 -1.88 -18.80
CA LEU A 29 4.48 -1.79 -19.41
C LEU A 29 4.12 -3.07 -20.17
N ILE A 30 5.08 -3.64 -20.92
CA ILE A 30 4.89 -4.91 -21.62
C ILE A 30 4.56 -6.01 -20.61
N TYR A 31 5.40 -6.15 -19.60
CA TYR A 31 5.28 -7.18 -18.57
C TYR A 31 4.00 -7.03 -17.74
N GLY A 32 3.71 -5.81 -17.30
CA GLY A 32 2.49 -5.50 -16.55
C GLY A 32 1.22 -5.75 -17.39
N THR A 33 1.24 -5.48 -18.70
CA THR A 33 0.09 -5.73 -19.58
C THR A 33 -0.11 -7.22 -19.84
N ILE A 34 0.97 -8.00 -20.02
CA ILE A 34 0.90 -9.47 -20.15
C ILE A 34 0.25 -10.09 -18.91
N HIS A 35 0.59 -9.56 -17.74
CA HIS A 35 -0.03 -9.98 -16.49
C HIS A 35 -1.34 -9.25 -16.18
N CYS A 36 -1.88 -8.43 -17.10
CA CYS A 36 -3.07 -7.60 -16.98
C CYS A 36 -3.17 -6.76 -15.70
N LYS A 37 -2.02 -6.34 -15.17
CA LYS A 37 -1.92 -5.52 -13.97
C LYS A 37 -2.75 -4.24 -14.11
N ALA A 38 -3.53 -3.90 -13.09
CA ALA A 38 -4.47 -2.77 -13.17
C ALA A 38 -3.72 -1.45 -13.43
N GLY A 39 -4.29 -0.57 -14.26
CA GLY A 39 -3.69 0.70 -14.64
C GLY A 39 -2.63 0.60 -15.74
N VAL A 40 -2.01 -0.57 -15.96
CA VAL A 40 -0.95 -0.73 -16.95
C VAL A 40 -1.48 -0.70 -18.39
N PRO A 41 -2.56 -1.41 -18.74
CA PRO A 41 -3.16 -1.32 -20.07
C PRO A 41 -3.57 0.11 -20.45
N GLU A 42 -4.10 0.86 -19.49
CA GLU A 42 -4.55 2.24 -19.68
C GLU A 42 -3.37 3.16 -20.02
N ILE A 43 -2.27 3.04 -19.27
CA ILE A 43 -1.03 3.79 -19.54
C ILE A 43 -0.42 3.37 -20.87
N LEU A 44 -0.45 2.07 -21.20
CA LEU A 44 0.04 1.58 -22.49
C LEU A 44 -0.72 2.20 -23.66
N VAL A 45 -2.05 2.31 -23.57
CA VAL A 45 -2.87 2.94 -24.62
C VAL A 45 -2.53 4.42 -24.77
N GLN A 46 -2.39 5.15 -23.66
CA GLN A 46 -1.98 6.57 -23.68
C GLN A 46 -0.60 6.74 -24.32
N GLU A 47 0.35 5.88 -23.94
CA GLU A 47 1.71 5.93 -24.46
C GLU A 47 1.76 5.65 -25.97
N VAL A 48 1.05 4.62 -26.43
CA VAL A 48 0.94 4.32 -27.86
C VAL A 48 0.24 5.44 -28.61
N TYR A 49 -0.84 6.01 -28.06
CA TYR A 49 -1.52 7.15 -28.66
C TYR A 49 -0.57 8.34 -28.82
N ARG A 50 0.12 8.74 -27.74
CA ARG A 50 1.11 9.82 -27.73
C ARG A 50 2.20 9.61 -28.78
N LEU A 51 2.75 8.40 -28.87
CA LEU A 51 3.82 8.07 -29.82
C LEU A 51 3.36 8.11 -31.27
N LEU A 52 2.08 7.86 -31.54
CA LEU A 52 1.52 7.87 -32.89
C LEU A 52 1.02 9.25 -33.33
N THR A 53 0.51 10.08 -32.41
CA THR A 53 -0.08 11.39 -32.74
C THR A 53 0.84 12.56 -32.45
N HIS A 54 1.97 12.34 -31.76
CA HIS A 54 2.89 13.38 -31.28
C HIS A 54 2.19 14.46 -30.43
N GLN A 55 1.05 14.14 -29.83
CA GLN A 55 0.32 15.05 -28.95
C GLN A 55 0.59 14.69 -27.48
N GLU A 56 0.86 15.71 -26.68
CA GLU A 56 0.85 15.59 -25.22
C GLU A 56 -0.60 15.47 -24.77
N THR A 57 -1.00 14.26 -24.37
CA THR A 57 -2.26 14.07 -23.67
C THR A 57 -2.07 14.49 -22.22
N GLN A 58 -3.06 15.18 -21.65
CA GLN A 58 -3.11 15.37 -20.21
C GLN A 58 -3.12 13.96 -19.58
N SER A 59 -2.03 13.63 -18.88
CA SER A 59 -1.93 12.37 -18.16
C SER A 59 -3.13 12.26 -17.23
N ILE A 60 -3.89 11.16 -17.34
CA ILE A 60 -4.97 10.89 -16.37
C ILE A 60 -4.36 10.60 -14.98
N GLN A 61 -3.04 10.44 -14.87
CA GLN A 61 -2.31 10.18 -13.63
C GLN A 61 -1.30 11.30 -13.35
N ASP A 62 -1.57 12.12 -12.34
CA ASP A 62 -0.63 13.13 -11.82
C ASP A 62 0.48 12.50 -10.94
N ASP A 63 0.32 11.25 -10.51
CA ASP A 63 1.26 10.55 -9.64
C ASP A 63 2.25 9.67 -10.41
N LEU A 64 3.47 9.55 -9.86
CA LEU A 64 4.46 8.55 -10.28
C LEU A 64 3.79 7.17 -10.33
N VAL A 65 3.70 6.57 -11.52
CA VAL A 65 3.00 5.30 -11.79
C VAL A 65 3.51 4.22 -10.85
N ASN A 66 2.79 4.01 -9.76
CA ASN A 66 3.05 2.92 -8.85
C ASN A 66 2.20 1.74 -9.30
N PHE A 67 2.84 0.67 -9.76
CA PHE A 67 2.17 -0.58 -10.06
C PHE A 67 1.79 -1.34 -8.78
N THR A 68 1.43 -0.65 -7.71
CA THR A 68 0.88 -1.28 -6.51
C THR A 68 -0.39 -0.56 -6.13
N ASP A 69 -1.25 -1.23 -5.38
CA ASP A 69 -2.47 -0.63 -4.82
C ASP A 69 -2.17 0.34 -3.65
N TYR A 70 -0.89 0.73 -3.43
CA TYR A 70 -0.45 1.59 -2.35
C TYR A 70 -1.27 2.89 -2.23
N SER A 71 -1.42 3.64 -3.32
CA SER A 71 -2.12 4.93 -3.31
C SER A 71 -3.58 4.75 -2.87
N TYR A 72 -4.24 3.73 -3.41
CA TYR A 72 -5.58 3.33 -3.03
C TYR A 72 -5.68 2.96 -1.54
N GLN A 73 -4.77 2.11 -1.03
CA GLN A 73 -4.75 1.70 0.38
C GLN A 73 -4.53 2.89 1.34
N MET A 74 -3.74 3.88 0.92
CA MET A 74 -3.51 5.09 1.73
C MET A 74 -4.74 5.99 1.82
N GLN A 75 -5.56 6.03 0.76
CA GLN A 75 -6.83 6.78 0.74
C GLN A 75 -7.95 6.09 1.53
N LEU A 76 -7.87 4.77 1.71
CA LEU A 76 -8.87 4.03 2.47
C LEU A 76 -8.86 4.41 3.96
N PRO A 77 -10.05 4.49 4.59
CA PRO A 77 -10.16 4.54 6.04
C PRO A 77 -9.44 3.34 6.68
N LEU A 78 -9.02 3.47 7.94
CA LEU A 78 -8.17 2.45 8.58
C LEU A 78 -8.80 1.05 8.67
N LEU A 79 -10.12 0.96 8.77
CA LEU A 79 -10.85 -0.30 8.94
C LEU A 79 -10.86 -1.19 7.67
N PRO A 80 -11.14 -0.66 6.46
CA PRO A 80 -11.12 -1.44 5.22
C PRO A 80 -9.74 -1.72 4.61
N ARG A 81 -8.62 -1.33 5.26
CA ARG A 81 -7.28 -1.59 4.72
C ARG A 81 -6.98 -3.09 4.64
N SER A 82 -6.29 -3.50 3.58
CA SER A 82 -5.95 -4.90 3.36
C SER A 82 -5.06 -5.49 4.45
N THR A 83 -5.26 -6.76 4.77
CA THR A 83 -4.27 -7.54 5.53
C THR A 83 -3.03 -7.79 4.67
N ALA A 84 -1.89 -8.15 5.28
CA ALA A 84 -0.66 -8.41 4.53
C ALA A 84 -0.83 -9.47 3.43
N SER A 85 -1.54 -10.56 3.75
CA SER A 85 -1.84 -11.62 2.78
C SER A 85 -2.73 -11.14 1.63
N LYS A 86 -3.73 -10.29 1.91
CA LYS A 86 -4.57 -9.69 0.86
C LYS A 86 -3.78 -8.69 0.01
N PHE A 87 -2.97 -7.85 0.63
CA PHE A 87 -2.10 -6.89 -0.05
C PHE A 87 -1.14 -7.58 -1.03
N ILE A 88 -0.47 -8.66 -0.59
CA ILE A 88 0.44 -9.43 -1.46
C ILE A 88 -0.33 -10.02 -2.65
N LYS A 89 -1.51 -10.62 -2.41
CA LYS A 89 -2.34 -11.23 -3.46
C LYS A 89 -2.87 -10.21 -4.47
N ASP A 90 -3.24 -9.02 -4.01
CA ASP A 90 -3.79 -7.98 -4.88
C ASP A 90 -2.68 -7.34 -5.75
N ASN A 91 -1.41 -7.39 -5.32
CA ASN A 91 -0.27 -6.80 -6.04
C ASN A 91 0.55 -7.77 -6.91
N ILE A 92 0.54 -9.08 -6.60
CA ILE A 92 1.24 -10.12 -7.37
C ILE A 92 0.23 -11.11 -7.92
N ARG A 93 0.23 -11.27 -9.25
CA ARG A 93 -0.65 -12.23 -9.93
C ARG A 93 0.00 -13.61 -10.04
N LEU A 94 -0.83 -14.65 -10.00
CA LEU A 94 -0.37 -16.04 -10.17
C LEU A 94 0.39 -16.23 -11.50
N SER A 95 -0.05 -15.59 -12.58
CA SER A 95 0.64 -15.62 -13.88
C SER A 95 2.05 -15.03 -13.82
N GLU A 96 2.27 -14.03 -12.96
CA GLU A 96 3.58 -13.39 -12.77
C GLU A 96 4.54 -14.36 -12.07
N LEU A 97 4.05 -15.01 -11.01
CA LEU A 97 4.78 -16.02 -10.25
C LEU A 97 5.19 -17.21 -11.14
N MET A 98 4.29 -17.66 -12.03
CA MET A 98 4.56 -18.78 -12.94
C MET A 98 5.48 -18.41 -14.11
N SER A 99 5.48 -17.14 -14.54
CA SER A 99 6.28 -16.68 -15.67
C SER A 99 7.72 -16.36 -15.30
N ASN A 100 7.98 -15.97 -14.05
CA ASN A 100 9.34 -15.69 -13.58
C ASN A 100 10.03 -16.98 -13.20
N ARG A 101 11.10 -17.32 -13.92
CA ARG A 101 11.92 -18.51 -13.61
C ARG A 101 12.76 -18.36 -12.33
N SER A 102 13.00 -17.13 -11.89
CA SER A 102 13.78 -16.83 -10.69
C SER A 102 12.88 -16.79 -9.47
N LEU A 103 12.98 -17.81 -8.61
CA LEU A 103 12.32 -17.86 -7.31
C LEU A 103 12.72 -16.65 -6.44
N LEU A 104 14.02 -16.34 -6.42
CA LEU A 104 14.61 -15.26 -5.65
C LEU A 104 13.96 -13.90 -5.96
N SER A 105 13.70 -13.59 -7.23
CA SER A 105 13.06 -12.32 -7.58
C SER A 105 11.62 -12.22 -7.08
N ASN A 106 10.91 -13.35 -7.01
CA ASN A 106 9.55 -13.38 -6.49
C ASN A 106 9.56 -13.24 -4.96
N GLU A 107 10.49 -13.90 -4.27
CA GLU A 107 10.68 -13.78 -2.83
C GLU A 107 11.01 -12.33 -2.43
N LEU A 108 11.99 -11.71 -3.09
CA LEU A 108 12.35 -10.31 -2.83
C LEU A 108 11.17 -9.36 -3.04
N LYS A 109 10.31 -9.62 -4.03
CA LYS A 109 9.11 -8.82 -4.29
C LYS A 109 8.05 -9.01 -3.20
N ILE A 110 7.86 -10.24 -2.72
CA ILE A 110 6.96 -10.55 -1.60
C ILE A 110 7.46 -9.87 -0.32
N ASP A 111 8.76 -9.98 -0.02
CA ASP A 111 9.38 -9.37 1.15
C ASP A 111 9.23 -7.84 1.11
N PHE A 112 9.48 -7.24 -0.05
CA PHE A 112 9.26 -5.81 -0.26
C PHE A 112 7.82 -5.39 0.05
N LEU A 113 6.82 -6.11 -0.49
CA LEU A 113 5.41 -5.79 -0.25
C LEU A 113 5.02 -6.01 1.22
N PHE A 114 5.57 -7.03 1.86
CA PHE A 114 5.35 -7.28 3.29
C PHE A 114 5.91 -6.14 4.14
N LEU A 115 7.15 -5.71 3.89
CA LEU A 115 7.78 -4.59 4.58
C LEU A 115 7.02 -3.28 4.36
N LEU A 116 6.57 -3.02 3.12
CA LEU A 116 5.76 -1.86 2.80
C LEU A 116 4.45 -1.84 3.60
N GLN A 117 3.75 -2.97 3.68
CA GLN A 117 2.53 -3.10 4.48
C GLN A 117 2.79 -2.88 5.98
N MET A 118 3.89 -3.43 6.50
CA MET A 118 4.28 -3.22 7.90
C MET A 118 4.54 -1.74 8.20
N LEU A 119 5.25 -1.06 7.30
CA LEU A 119 5.55 0.37 7.43
C LEU A 119 4.26 1.20 7.42
N GLN A 120 3.33 0.92 6.51
CA GLN A 120 2.03 1.58 6.47
C GLN A 120 1.25 1.40 7.77
N ARG A 121 1.23 0.19 8.34
CA ARG A 121 0.59 -0.07 9.64
C ARG A 121 1.27 0.68 10.79
N LYS A 122 2.62 0.74 10.81
CA LYS A 122 3.37 1.51 11.81
C LYS A 122 3.04 3.01 11.71
N LEU A 123 3.03 3.56 10.50
CA LEU A 123 2.69 4.96 10.27
C LEU A 123 1.25 5.25 10.69
N SER A 124 0.31 4.36 10.36
CA SER A 124 -1.10 4.49 10.75
C SER A 124 -1.29 4.54 12.26
N ARG A 125 -0.56 3.70 13.01
CA ARG A 125 -0.57 3.70 14.48
C ARG A 125 -0.04 5.01 15.07
N LYS A 126 1.02 5.56 14.47
CA LYS A 126 1.61 6.83 14.88
C LYS A 126 0.68 8.03 14.60
N MET A 127 -0.03 8.02 13.48
CA MET A 127 -0.96 9.09 13.10
C MET A 127 -2.28 9.05 13.88
N HIS A 128 -2.69 7.88 14.38
CA HIS A 128 -3.96 7.70 15.10
C HIS A 128 -3.79 6.93 16.42
N PRO A 129 -2.98 7.44 17.37
CA PRO A 129 -2.59 6.70 18.58
C PRO A 129 -3.78 6.33 19.46
N SER A 130 -4.80 7.19 19.55
CA SER A 130 -6.02 6.96 20.33
C SER A 130 -6.86 5.77 19.85
N ARG A 131 -6.80 5.43 18.56
CA ARG A 131 -7.54 4.30 17.99
C ARG A 131 -6.85 2.95 18.25
N PHE A 132 -5.53 2.96 18.37
CA PHE A 132 -4.71 1.74 18.46
C PHE A 132 -4.17 1.48 19.86
N GLU A 133 -4.67 2.20 20.86
CA GLU A 133 -4.24 2.09 22.26
C GLU A 133 -2.70 2.16 22.40
N VAL A 134 -2.06 2.96 21.54
CA VAL A 134 -0.60 3.11 21.55
C VAL A 134 -0.24 3.84 22.84
N LYS A 135 0.39 3.11 23.76
CA LYS A 135 0.88 3.70 25.01
C LYS A 135 1.95 4.74 24.66
N PRO A 136 1.84 5.96 25.19
CA PRO A 136 2.87 6.98 25.00
C PRO A 136 4.20 6.48 25.56
N THR A 137 5.28 6.84 24.89
CA THR A 137 6.64 6.51 25.33
C THR A 137 6.98 7.30 26.59
N VAL A 138 7.90 6.81 27.43
CA VAL A 138 8.33 7.51 28.67
C VAL A 138 8.77 8.95 28.38
N GLY A 139 9.44 9.20 27.25
CA GLY A 139 9.81 10.55 26.82
C GLY A 139 8.61 11.44 26.49
N GLU A 140 7.56 10.90 25.86
CA GLU A 140 6.33 11.64 25.53
C GLU A 140 5.56 12.00 26.81
N LEU A 141 5.44 11.04 27.74
CA LEU A 141 4.87 11.29 29.06
C LEU A 141 5.60 12.42 29.81
N THR A 142 6.93 12.46 29.71
CA THR A 142 7.75 13.47 30.40
C THR A 142 7.52 14.88 29.82
N LEU A 143 7.33 15.01 28.51
CA LEU A 143 7.05 16.28 27.83
C LEU A 143 5.62 16.80 28.11
N ASP A 144 4.64 15.89 28.20
CA ASP A 144 3.26 16.24 28.58
C ASP A 144 3.20 16.80 30.01
N HIS A 145 4.07 16.31 30.91
CA HIS A 145 4.17 16.85 32.27
C HIS A 145 4.84 18.23 32.35
N ILE A 146 5.71 18.59 31.40
CA ILE A 146 6.36 19.91 31.35
C ILE A 146 5.40 20.99 30.84
N SER A 147 4.45 20.61 29.98
CA SER A 147 3.46 21.52 29.39
C SER A 147 2.17 21.64 30.20
N ALA A 148 2.02 20.87 31.28
CA ALA A 148 0.96 21.12 32.26
C ALA A 148 1.15 22.55 32.81
N PRO A 149 0.14 23.45 32.68
CA PRO A 149 0.26 24.78 33.26
C PRO A 149 0.54 24.60 34.73
N VAL A 150 1.56 25.30 35.24
CA VAL A 150 1.89 25.36 36.66
C VAL A 150 0.63 25.79 37.41
N SER A 151 -0.14 24.80 37.84
CA SER A 151 -1.28 24.96 38.72
C SER A 151 -0.70 25.49 40.01
N ARG A 152 -0.84 26.80 40.24
CA ARG A 152 -0.62 27.39 41.56
C ARG A 152 -1.63 26.75 42.52
N HIS A 153 -1.24 25.65 43.14
CA HIS A 153 -1.97 25.08 44.26
C HIS A 153 -1.96 26.09 45.41
N LYS A 154 -3.13 26.67 45.71
CA LYS A 154 -3.48 27.02 47.10
C LYS A 154 -3.98 25.75 47.78
N PRO A 155 -3.51 25.39 48.98
CA PRO A 155 -3.95 24.17 49.64
C PRO A 155 -5.26 24.42 50.40
N LYS A 156 -6.25 23.54 50.25
CA LYS A 156 -7.26 23.26 51.29
C LYS A 156 -7.70 21.80 51.29
N ALA A 157 -7.40 21.17 52.44
CA ALA A 157 -8.05 20.11 53.21
C ALA A 157 -8.68 18.85 52.54
N ALA A 158 -8.42 17.74 53.22
CA ALA A 158 -8.69 16.34 52.92
C ALA A 158 -10.18 15.89 52.97
N ASN A 159 -10.55 14.87 52.19
CA ASN A 159 -10.82 13.51 52.70
C ASN A 159 -11.03 12.46 51.57
N PRO A 160 -10.81 11.14 51.80
CA PRO A 160 -10.67 10.14 50.75
C PRO A 160 -11.95 9.33 50.41
N ARG A 161 -12.03 9.02 49.11
CA ARG A 161 -12.62 7.92 48.29
C ARG A 161 -13.13 6.62 48.97
N PRO A 162 -14.02 5.82 48.31
CA PRO A 162 -13.57 4.89 47.26
C PRO A 162 -14.41 4.85 45.97
N ARG A 163 -13.77 4.27 44.95
CA ARG A 163 -14.25 4.05 43.57
C ARG A 163 -14.90 2.68 43.48
N ASP A 164 -16.03 2.57 42.79
CA ASP A 164 -16.49 1.30 42.23
C ASP A 164 -15.80 1.05 40.89
N VAL A 165 -15.26 -0.17 40.78
CA VAL A 165 -14.54 -0.71 39.63
C VAL A 165 -15.57 -1.30 38.67
N SER A 166 -15.64 -0.80 37.44
CA SER A 166 -16.45 -1.39 36.38
C SER A 166 -15.57 -2.05 35.31
N VAL A 167 -15.71 -3.39 35.29
CA VAL A 167 -15.77 -4.28 34.12
C VAL A 167 -14.45 -4.65 33.42
N LEU A 168 -14.07 -5.90 33.68
CA LEU A 168 -13.26 -6.77 32.82
C LEU A 168 -13.74 -6.68 31.36
N CYS A 169 -12.84 -6.38 30.43
CA CYS A 169 -13.00 -6.84 29.06
C CYS A 169 -11.68 -7.47 28.62
N THR A 170 -11.70 -8.78 28.45
CA THR A 170 -10.61 -9.59 27.95
C THR A 170 -10.33 -9.22 26.50
N CYS A 171 -9.23 -8.51 26.23
CA CYS A 171 -8.69 -8.41 24.88
C CYS A 171 -7.72 -9.58 24.65
N PHE A 172 -8.09 -10.46 23.72
CA PHE A 172 -7.17 -11.38 23.07
C PHE A 172 -6.11 -10.56 22.35
N CYS A 173 -4.87 -10.58 22.84
CA CYS A 173 -3.72 -10.13 22.08
C CYS A 173 -3.49 -11.09 20.91
N CYS A 174 -3.47 -10.56 19.69
CA CYS A 174 -2.74 -11.17 18.59
C CYS A 174 -1.46 -10.36 18.38
N ASP A 175 -0.38 -10.82 19.01
CA ASP A 175 0.98 -10.43 18.66
C ASP A 175 1.38 -11.14 17.36
N LEU A 176 1.45 -10.38 16.25
CA LEU A 176 2.39 -10.55 15.14
C LEU A 176 2.49 -9.27 14.29
#